data_AF-A0A352ARG3-F1
#
_entry.id   AF-A0A352ARG3-F1
#
_cell.length_a   1.000
_cell.length_b   1.000
_cell.length_c   1.000
_cell.angle_alpha   90.00
_cell.angle_beta   90.00
_cell.angle_gamma   90.00
#
_symmetry.space_group_name_H-M   'P 1'
#
loop_
_entity.id
_entity.type
_entity.pdbx_description
1 polymer ?
#
loop_
_entity_poly.entity_id
_entity_poly.type
_entity_poly.pdbx_seq_one_letter_code
_entity_poly.pdbx_strand_id
1 'polypeptide(L)'
;MTAHAMQGDREECFKAGMNDYISKPIRPEAIAQALHQYSQANSGSPSLSNDTNKQSSISVEVAQPNSVPPIDTQVLENFREIAGDDFEGLLAEVIDSYLEDSPSRLQAISDAIAQDDAKGLQQSAHALKSSSLTVGASLFSQLCAALESIGRAGTTQGASKLLSQLDAEYERVKAALELQHPGRQG
;
A
#
# COMPACT_ATOMS: atom_id res chain seq x y z
N MET A 1 13.25 -59.52 -6.66
CA MET A 1 12.03 -59.67 -7.48
C MET A 1 10.97 -58.81 -6.82
N THR A 2 10.37 -57.77 -7.39
CA THR A 2 10.32 -57.15 -8.73
C THR A 2 9.56 -55.82 -8.48
N ALA A 3 10.16 -54.63 -8.63
CA ALA A 3 10.53 -53.89 -9.84
C ALA A 3 9.33 -53.24 -10.58
N HIS A 4 9.43 -51.90 -10.69
CA HIS A 4 9.10 -51.04 -11.84
C HIS A 4 7.75 -51.13 -12.57
N ALA A 5 7.14 -49.96 -12.79
CA ALA A 5 7.14 -49.26 -14.09
C ALA A 5 6.27 -47.98 -13.95
N MET A 6 6.83 -46.77 -14.03
CA MET A 6 7.18 -46.05 -15.27
C MET A 6 5.99 -45.70 -16.17
N GLN A 7 5.77 -44.38 -16.26
CA GLN A 7 5.64 -43.64 -17.52
C GLN A 7 4.28 -43.65 -18.22
N GLY A 8 3.51 -42.59 -17.97
CA GLY A 8 2.48 -42.05 -18.86
C GLY A 8 2.84 -40.61 -19.20
N ASP A 9 3.41 -40.44 -20.39
CA ASP A 9 3.87 -39.19 -20.98
C ASP A 9 2.69 -38.26 -21.32
N ARG A 10 2.97 -36.96 -21.25
CA ARG A 10 2.39 -35.84 -22.03
C ARG A 10 1.04 -35.21 -21.64
N GLU A 11 1.18 -33.92 -21.31
CA GLU A 11 0.50 -32.77 -21.95
C GLU A 11 -1.03 -32.75 -21.90
N GLU A 12 -1.61 -31.80 -21.14
CA GLU A 12 -2.65 -30.88 -21.62
C GLU A 12 -3.03 -29.81 -20.57
N CYS A 13 -2.70 -28.57 -20.92
CA CYS A 13 -3.48 -27.33 -20.74
C CYS A 13 -3.93 -26.82 -19.34
N PHE A 14 -3.24 -25.75 -18.92
CA PHE A 14 -3.82 -24.43 -18.64
C PHE A 14 -5.29 -24.27 -19.09
N LYS A 15 -6.25 -24.08 -18.16
CA LYS A 15 -7.45 -23.23 -18.31
C LYS A 15 -8.37 -23.27 -17.08
N ALA A 16 -8.96 -22.11 -16.77
CA ALA A 16 -9.88 -21.76 -15.67
C ALA A 16 -9.18 -21.49 -14.32
N GLY A 17 -8.84 -20.27 -13.91
CA GLY A 17 -9.48 -18.97 -14.18
C GLY A 17 -10.64 -18.73 -13.20
N MET A 18 -10.41 -17.88 -12.17
CA MET A 18 -11.35 -17.34 -11.16
C MET A 18 -11.74 -18.28 -9.98
N ASN A 19 -12.00 -17.84 -8.74
CA ASN A 19 -12.38 -16.50 -8.23
C ASN A 19 -11.97 -16.30 -6.75
N ASP A 20 -11.65 -15.05 -6.42
CA ASP A 20 -11.31 -14.52 -5.09
C ASP A 20 -12.34 -14.83 -4.01
N TYR A 21 -11.82 -15.19 -2.84
CA TYR A 21 -12.56 -15.40 -1.60
C TYR A 21 -12.88 -14.04 -0.97
N ILE A 22 -14.16 -13.65 -0.97
CA ILE A 22 -14.69 -12.49 -0.24
C ILE A 22 -15.20 -12.96 1.12
N SER A 23 -14.61 -12.47 2.21
CA SER A 23 -15.33 -12.26 3.47
C SER A 23 -15.51 -10.75 3.68
N LYS A 24 -16.77 -10.38 3.91
CA LYS A 24 -17.28 -9.00 4.06
C LYS A 24 -17.06 -8.46 5.48
N PRO A 25 -17.20 -7.12 5.71
CA PRO A 25 -17.63 -6.12 4.73
C PRO A 25 -16.66 -4.92 4.59
N ILE A 26 -16.25 -4.63 3.36
CA ILE A 26 -15.84 -3.27 2.96
C ILE A 26 -16.98 -2.70 2.11
N ARG A 27 -17.45 -1.52 2.50
CA ARG A 27 -18.59 -0.82 1.91
C ARG A 27 -18.27 -0.37 0.47
N PRO A 28 -19.14 -0.63 -0.52
CA PRO A 28 -18.86 -0.40 -1.94
C PRO A 28 -18.73 1.08 -2.32
N GLU A 29 -19.20 2.03 -1.50
CA GLU A 29 -19.09 3.45 -1.82
C GLU A 29 -17.66 4.00 -1.77
N ALA A 30 -16.76 3.43 -0.96
CA ALA A 30 -15.37 3.91 -0.84
C ALA A 30 -14.53 3.63 -2.10
N ILE A 31 -14.85 2.55 -2.83
CA ILE A 31 -14.11 2.13 -4.02
C ILE A 31 -14.40 3.06 -5.22
N ALA A 32 -15.64 3.56 -5.33
CA ALA A 32 -16.04 4.42 -6.43
C ALA A 32 -15.35 5.80 -6.38
N GLN A 33 -15.08 6.34 -5.18
CA GLN A 33 -14.38 7.62 -5.04
C GLN A 33 -12.88 7.50 -5.33
N ALA A 34 -12.24 6.41 -4.89
CA ALA A 34 -10.82 6.17 -5.17
C ALA A 34 -10.52 5.98 -6.67
N LEU A 35 -11.44 5.34 -7.42
CA LEU A 35 -11.29 5.14 -8.87
C LEU A 35 -11.50 6.43 -9.68
N HIS A 36 -12.36 7.35 -9.22
CA HIS A 36 -12.60 8.61 -9.93
C HIS A 36 -11.46 9.62 -9.82
N GLN A 37 -10.65 9.55 -8.76
CA GLN A 37 -9.48 10.43 -8.59
C GLN A 37 -8.30 10.00 -9.47
N TYR A 38 -8.12 8.70 -9.72
CA TYR A 38 -7.02 8.19 -10.54
C TYR A 38 -7.25 8.28 -12.06
N SER A 39 -8.50 8.33 -12.55
CA SER A 39 -8.76 8.40 -14.00
C SER A 39 -8.51 9.79 -14.59
N GLN A 40 -8.52 10.85 -13.78
CA GLN A 40 -8.26 12.23 -14.23
C GLN A 40 -6.78 12.62 -14.17
N ALA A 41 -5.95 11.89 -13.40
CA ALA A 41 -4.55 12.21 -13.21
C ALA A 41 -3.60 11.68 -14.31
N ASN A 42 -4.09 10.91 -15.30
CA ASN A 42 -3.22 10.22 -16.27
C ASN A 42 -3.61 10.38 -17.75
N SER A 43 -4.32 11.45 -18.12
CA SER A 43 -4.59 11.78 -19.53
C SER A 43 -4.07 13.18 -19.87
N GLY A 44 -2.76 13.30 -20.03
CA GLY A 44 -2.10 14.48 -20.56
C GLY A 44 -1.22 14.13 -21.75
N SER A 45 -1.73 14.31 -22.97
CA SER A 45 -0.93 14.66 -24.17
C SER A 45 -1.81 15.22 -25.30
N PRO A 46 -1.25 16.08 -26.17
CA PRO A 46 -1.95 17.20 -26.77
C PRO A 46 -2.33 16.98 -28.24
N SER A 47 -3.41 17.59 -28.71
CA SER A 47 -3.58 17.89 -30.14
C SER A 47 -4.51 19.09 -30.34
N LEU A 48 -4.06 19.99 -31.21
CA LEU A 48 -4.69 21.25 -31.57
C LEU A 48 -5.99 21.02 -32.36
N SER A 49 -7.05 21.78 -32.04
CA SER A 49 -7.85 22.59 -32.99
C SER A 49 -9.17 23.05 -32.36
N ASN A 50 -9.20 24.34 -32.04
CA ASN A 50 -10.26 25.32 -32.30
C ASN A 50 -11.73 25.14 -31.85
N ASP A 51 -12.14 26.22 -31.18
CA ASP A 51 -13.44 26.91 -31.20
C ASP A 51 -14.47 26.65 -30.08
N THR A 52 -14.65 27.74 -29.30
CA THR A 52 -15.88 28.22 -28.67
C THR A 52 -16.11 27.92 -27.17
N ASN A 53 -15.69 28.91 -26.36
CA ASN A 53 -16.48 29.56 -25.31
C ASN A 53 -16.97 28.74 -24.10
N LYS A 54 -16.20 28.80 -23.00
CA LYS A 54 -16.72 29.34 -21.73
C LYS A 54 -15.58 29.64 -20.74
N GLN A 55 -15.50 30.90 -20.35
CA GLN A 55 -14.67 31.40 -19.26
C GLN A 55 -15.09 30.77 -17.93
N SER A 56 -14.21 29.96 -17.36
CA SER A 56 -14.04 29.84 -15.90
C SER A 56 -12.55 29.69 -15.67
N SER A 57 -11.91 30.84 -15.52
CA SER A 57 -10.59 30.99 -14.92
C SER A 57 -10.61 30.42 -13.50
N ILE A 58 -10.06 29.23 -13.34
CA ILE A 58 -9.57 28.76 -12.04
C ILE A 58 -8.08 28.53 -12.24
N SER A 59 -7.30 29.41 -11.63
CA SER A 59 -5.86 29.35 -11.52
C SER A 59 -5.44 27.92 -11.16
N VAL A 60 -4.62 27.33 -12.02
CA VAL A 60 -3.91 26.10 -11.75
C VAL A 60 -2.89 26.43 -10.66
N GLU A 61 -3.32 26.31 -9.41
CA GLU A 61 -2.39 26.24 -8.29
C GLU A 61 -1.72 24.87 -8.37
N VAL A 62 -0.41 24.91 -8.62
CA VAL A 62 0.46 23.74 -8.62
C VAL A 62 0.44 23.17 -7.20
N ALA A 63 -0.50 22.27 -6.93
CA ALA A 63 -0.60 21.58 -5.66
C ALA A 63 0.68 20.74 -5.49
N GLN A 64 1.48 21.12 -4.51
CA GLN A 64 2.63 20.33 -4.07
C GLN A 64 2.19 18.89 -3.77
N PRO A 65 3.05 17.88 -3.98
CA PRO A 65 2.76 16.47 -3.65
C PRO A 65 2.48 16.20 -2.14
N ASN A 66 2.46 17.24 -1.30
CA ASN A 66 2.15 17.19 0.14
C ASN A 66 0.65 17.23 0.48
N SER A 67 -0.25 17.17 -0.51
CA SER A 67 -1.68 17.43 -0.28
C SER A 67 -2.45 16.25 0.34
N VAL A 68 -1.89 15.04 0.32
CA VAL A 68 -2.52 13.85 0.93
C VAL A 68 -1.94 13.65 2.34
N PRO A 69 -2.77 13.59 3.39
CA PRO A 69 -2.29 13.30 4.74
C PRO A 69 -1.68 11.89 4.79
N PRO A 70 -0.51 11.72 5.41
CA PRO A 70 0.19 10.42 5.45
C PRO A 70 -0.55 9.37 6.29
N ILE A 71 -1.38 9.81 7.23
CA ILE A 71 -2.25 8.95 8.05
C ILE A 71 -3.69 9.44 7.93
N ASP A 72 -4.62 8.50 7.84
CA ASP A 72 -6.06 8.76 7.91
C ASP A 72 -6.51 8.84 9.36
N THR A 73 -6.83 10.05 9.81
CA THR A 73 -7.31 10.32 11.17
C THR A 73 -8.67 9.68 11.45
N GLN A 74 -9.47 9.32 10.44
CA GLN A 74 -10.72 8.58 10.67
C GLN A 74 -10.47 7.18 11.20
N VAL A 75 -9.35 6.55 10.83
CA VAL A 75 -8.97 5.24 11.38
C VAL A 75 -8.70 5.35 12.88
N LEU A 76 -8.04 6.44 13.30
CA LEU A 76 -7.78 6.72 14.71
C LEU A 76 -9.08 7.04 15.48
N GLU A 77 -10.00 7.78 14.87
CA GLU A 77 -11.29 8.08 15.49
C GLU A 77 -12.16 6.83 15.66
N ASN A 78 -12.21 5.95 14.65
CA ASN A 78 -12.88 4.65 14.79
C ASN A 78 -12.25 3.80 15.89
N PHE A 79 -10.92 3.85 16.01
CA PHE A 79 -10.20 3.17 17.09
C PHE A 79 -10.56 3.76 18.45
N ARG A 80 -10.72 5.10 18.56
CA ARG A 80 -11.20 5.79 19.76
C ARG A 80 -12.59 5.34 20.18
N GLU A 81 -13.52 5.21 19.24
CA GLU A 81 -14.88 4.72 19.54
C GLU A 81 -14.87 3.31 20.14
N ILE A 82 -13.94 2.45 19.71
CA ILE A 82 -13.81 1.07 20.20
C ILE A 82 -13.08 1.00 21.54
N ALA A 83 -12.02 1.79 21.71
CA ALA A 83 -11.14 1.75 22.87
C ALA A 83 -11.70 2.52 24.08
N GLY A 84 -12.57 3.53 23.86
CA GLY A 84 -13.16 4.32 24.93
C GLY A 84 -12.09 5.04 25.79
N ASP A 85 -12.18 4.88 27.10
CA ASP A 85 -11.28 5.57 28.06
C ASP A 85 -9.81 5.09 27.98
N ASP A 86 -9.56 3.88 27.45
CA ASP A 86 -8.21 3.32 27.29
C ASP A 86 -7.54 3.72 25.96
N PHE A 87 -8.21 4.55 25.15
CA PHE A 87 -7.77 4.91 23.80
C PHE A 87 -6.32 5.42 23.74
N GLU A 88 -5.95 6.35 24.61
CA GLU A 88 -4.61 6.97 24.56
C GLU A 88 -3.49 5.94 24.83
N GLY A 89 -3.72 5.00 25.77
CA GLY A 89 -2.75 3.95 26.09
C GLY A 89 -2.63 2.90 24.98
N LEU A 90 -3.76 2.44 24.45
CA LEU A 90 -3.78 1.48 23.35
C LEU A 90 -3.23 2.07 22.05
N LEU A 91 -3.53 3.35 21.77
CA LEU A 91 -3.00 4.04 20.59
C LEU A 91 -1.48 4.18 20.68
N ALA A 92 -0.97 4.57 21.85
CA ALA A 92 0.47 4.63 22.10
C ALA A 92 1.17 3.29 21.84
N GLU A 93 0.62 2.18 22.37
CA GLU A 93 1.17 0.84 22.15
C GLU A 93 1.18 0.44 20.67
N VAL A 94 0.09 0.73 19.94
CA VAL A 94 -0.01 0.44 18.50
C VAL A 94 1.00 1.27 17.70
N ILE A 95 1.14 2.57 18.02
CA ILE A 95 2.09 3.47 17.35
C ILE A 95 3.52 3.01 17.63
N ASP A 96 3.87 2.76 18.90
CA ASP A 96 5.22 2.36 19.27
C ASP A 96 5.60 1.02 18.63
N SER A 97 4.73 0.01 18.72
CA SER A 97 4.93 -1.28 18.06
C SER A 97 5.13 -1.12 16.54
N TYR A 98 4.32 -0.27 15.89
CA TYR A 98 4.47 -0.01 14.46
C TYR A 98 5.81 0.65 14.11
N LEU A 99 6.24 1.65 14.88
CA LEU A 99 7.49 2.38 14.65
C LEU A 99 8.74 1.52 14.97
N GLU A 100 8.64 0.58 15.89
CA GLU A 100 9.70 -0.39 16.20
C GLU A 100 9.82 -1.49 15.13
N ASP A 101 8.70 -2.00 14.64
CA ASP A 101 8.67 -3.09 13.67
C ASP A 101 9.01 -2.63 12.24
N SER A 102 8.50 -1.47 11.82
CA SER A 102 8.54 -1.02 10.43
C SER A 102 9.95 -0.91 9.82
N PRO A 103 10.98 -0.40 10.52
CA PRO A 103 12.34 -0.33 9.97
C PRO A 103 12.92 -1.71 9.61
N SER A 104 12.69 -2.72 10.45
CA SER A 104 13.16 -4.08 10.19
C SER A 104 12.49 -4.70 8.96
N ARG A 105 11.19 -4.40 8.77
CA ARG A 105 10.40 -4.89 7.62
C ARG A 105 10.77 -4.16 6.32
N LEU A 106 11.04 -2.86 6.39
CA LEU A 106 11.59 -2.08 5.27
C LEU A 106 12.94 -2.63 4.83
N GLN A 107 13.83 -2.94 5.79
CA GLN A 107 15.10 -3.58 5.47
C GLN A 107 14.90 -4.94 4.80
N ALA A 108 13.97 -5.76 5.29
CA ALA A 108 13.67 -7.06 4.67
C ALA A 108 13.14 -6.92 3.22
N ILE A 109 12.37 -5.88 2.91
CA ILE A 109 11.95 -5.55 1.53
C ILE A 109 13.17 -5.16 0.68
N SER A 110 14.04 -4.30 1.21
CA SER A 110 15.28 -3.89 0.53
C SER A 110 16.18 -5.08 0.22
N ASP A 111 16.39 -5.96 1.21
CA ASP A 111 17.22 -7.15 1.08
C ASP A 111 16.65 -8.13 0.06
N ALA A 112 15.33 -8.34 0.06
CA ALA A 112 14.66 -9.19 -0.91
C ALA A 112 14.83 -8.67 -2.35
N ILE A 113 14.76 -7.35 -2.55
CA ILE A 113 15.02 -6.73 -3.87
C ILE A 113 16.48 -6.92 -4.27
N ALA A 114 17.43 -6.71 -3.35
CA ALA A 114 18.86 -6.87 -3.63
C ALA A 114 19.24 -8.33 -3.96
N GLN A 115 18.52 -9.30 -3.40
CA GLN A 115 18.75 -10.73 -3.59
C GLN A 115 17.90 -11.36 -4.71
N ASP A 116 17.09 -10.56 -5.41
CA ASP A 116 16.07 -11.02 -6.38
C ASP A 116 15.11 -12.09 -5.80
N ASP A 117 14.84 -12.03 -4.49
CA ASP A 117 13.93 -12.91 -3.79
C ASP A 117 12.49 -12.40 -3.89
N ALA A 118 11.81 -12.74 -4.98
CA ALA A 118 10.42 -12.36 -5.21
C ALA A 118 9.46 -12.85 -4.10
N LYS A 119 9.74 -14.01 -3.48
CA LYS A 119 8.91 -14.55 -2.41
C LYS A 119 9.12 -13.77 -1.11
N GLY A 120 10.37 -13.48 -0.76
CA GLY A 120 10.71 -12.60 0.36
C GLY A 120 10.11 -11.21 0.19
N LEU A 121 10.15 -10.65 -1.01
CA LEU A 121 9.53 -9.37 -1.34
C LEU A 121 8.02 -9.40 -1.08
N GLN A 122 7.33 -10.43 -1.61
CA GLN A 122 5.89 -10.59 -1.42
C GLN A 122 5.52 -10.66 0.07
N GLN A 123 6.21 -11.50 0.85
CA GLN A 123 5.89 -11.75 2.25
C GLN A 123 6.14 -10.51 3.12
N SER A 124 7.29 -9.87 2.96
CA SER A 124 7.64 -8.66 3.71
C SER A 124 6.71 -7.49 3.38
N ALA A 125 6.39 -7.30 2.10
CA ALA A 125 5.45 -6.27 1.68
C ALA A 125 4.01 -6.55 2.18
N HIS A 126 3.55 -7.80 2.15
CA HIS A 126 2.23 -8.19 2.68
C HIS A 126 2.08 -7.90 4.18
N ALA A 127 3.09 -8.25 4.97
CA ALA A 127 3.08 -8.01 6.41
C ALA A 127 3.04 -6.50 6.72
N LEU A 128 3.91 -5.73 6.07
CA LEU A 128 4.02 -4.30 6.28
C LEU A 128 2.81 -3.51 5.76
N LYS A 129 2.18 -3.96 4.67
CA LYS A 129 0.90 -3.45 4.16
C LYS A 129 -0.20 -3.51 5.22
N SER A 130 -0.30 -4.66 5.89
CA SER A 130 -1.39 -4.94 6.84
C SER A 130 -1.23 -4.12 8.12
N SER A 131 -0.02 -4.05 8.66
CA SER A 131 0.25 -3.20 9.83
C SER A 131 0.06 -1.71 9.53
N SER A 132 0.28 -1.28 8.29
CA SER A 132 0.12 0.14 7.93
C SER A 132 -1.35 0.60 7.88
N LEU A 133 -2.29 -0.32 7.66
CA LEU A 133 -3.72 0.01 7.72
C LEU A 133 -4.21 0.26 9.14
N THR A 134 -3.59 -0.34 10.16
CA THR A 134 -4.03 -0.17 11.56
C THR A 134 -3.74 1.23 12.07
N VAL A 135 -2.69 1.88 11.56
CA VAL A 135 -2.31 3.27 11.86
C VAL A 135 -2.85 4.28 10.84
N GLY A 136 -3.69 3.83 9.90
CA GLY A 136 -4.30 4.68 8.87
C GLY A 136 -3.36 5.11 7.74
N ALA A 137 -2.16 4.53 7.62
CA ALA A 137 -1.16 4.87 6.60
C ALA A 137 -1.51 4.29 5.22
N SER A 138 -2.55 4.86 4.60
CA SER A 138 -3.17 4.32 3.39
C SER A 138 -2.28 4.39 2.15
N LEU A 139 -1.52 5.48 1.95
CA LEU A 139 -0.60 5.60 0.83
C LEU A 139 0.56 4.60 0.96
N PHE A 140 1.11 4.49 2.18
CA PHE A 140 2.15 3.52 2.49
C PHE A 140 1.68 2.07 2.26
N SER A 141 0.47 1.74 2.70
CA SER A 141 -0.15 0.43 2.44
C SER A 141 -0.31 0.13 0.93
N GLN A 142 -0.66 1.13 0.13
CA GLN A 142 -0.76 1.00 -1.34
C GLN A 142 0.60 0.73 -1.99
N LEU A 143 1.66 1.41 -1.55
CA LEU A 143 3.03 1.16 -2.02
C LEU A 143 3.48 -0.27 -1.67
N CYS A 144 3.19 -0.73 -0.45
CA CYS A 144 3.41 -2.14 -0.07
C CYS A 144 2.60 -3.10 -0.95
N ALA A 145 1.34 -2.81 -1.28
CA ALA A 145 0.54 -3.65 -2.17
C ALA A 145 1.12 -3.74 -3.59
N ALA A 146 1.70 -2.66 -4.11
CA ALA A 146 2.38 -2.66 -5.39
C ALA A 146 3.63 -3.55 -5.36
N LEU A 147 4.45 -3.47 -4.30
CA LEU A 147 5.60 -4.34 -4.09
C LEU A 147 5.21 -5.82 -3.91
N GLU A 148 4.14 -6.08 -3.15
CA GLU A 148 3.54 -7.41 -2.97
C GLU A 148 3.14 -8.00 -4.33
N SER A 149 2.54 -7.20 -5.21
CA SER A 149 2.14 -7.63 -6.56
C SER A 149 3.35 -7.97 -7.45
N ILE A 150 4.46 -7.22 -7.33
CA ILE A 150 5.70 -7.51 -8.05
C ILE A 150 6.27 -8.85 -7.58
N GLY A 151 6.39 -9.05 -6.27
CA GLY A 151 6.84 -10.31 -5.70
C GLY A 151 5.94 -11.50 -6.07
N ARG A 152 4.61 -11.30 -6.07
CA ARG A 152 3.63 -12.31 -6.52
C ARG A 152 3.79 -12.69 -7.99
N ALA A 153 4.25 -11.77 -8.84
CA ALA A 153 4.57 -12.04 -10.24
C ALA A 153 5.90 -12.80 -10.43
N GLY A 154 6.62 -13.10 -9.34
CA GLY A 154 7.86 -13.88 -9.37
C GLY A 154 9.08 -13.08 -9.80
N THR A 155 9.06 -11.76 -9.65
CA THR A 155 10.18 -10.88 -9.99
C THR A 155 10.39 -9.80 -8.93
N THR A 156 11.56 -9.17 -8.92
CA THR A 156 11.83 -7.93 -8.17
C THR A 156 12.08 -6.73 -9.09
N GLN A 157 11.99 -6.93 -10.41
CA GLN A 157 12.26 -5.88 -11.40
C GLN A 157 11.27 -4.72 -11.26
N GLY A 158 11.82 -3.49 -11.23
CA GLY A 158 11.02 -2.27 -11.04
C GLY A 158 10.65 -1.97 -9.59
N ALA A 159 10.91 -2.88 -8.64
CA ALA A 159 10.61 -2.68 -7.22
C ALA A 159 11.46 -1.57 -6.58
N SER A 160 12.68 -1.32 -7.06
CA SER A 160 13.58 -0.30 -6.47
C SER A 160 12.99 1.10 -6.48
N LYS A 161 12.23 1.47 -7.52
CA LYS A 161 11.56 2.78 -7.57
C LYS A 161 10.46 2.89 -6.52
N LEU A 162 9.70 1.81 -6.31
CA LEU A 162 8.66 1.75 -5.29
C LEU A 162 9.26 1.72 -3.89
N LEU A 163 10.40 1.05 -3.69
CA LEU A 163 11.14 1.08 -2.41
C LEU A 163 11.52 2.51 -2.04
N SER A 164 12.11 3.29 -2.95
CA SER A 164 12.45 4.68 -2.67
C SER A 164 11.22 5.56 -2.35
N GLN A 165 10.07 5.28 -2.97
CA GLN A 165 8.80 5.94 -2.64
C GLN A 165 8.28 5.50 -1.26
N LEU A 166 8.45 4.22 -0.94
CA LEU A 166 8.06 3.64 0.35
C LEU A 166 8.87 4.25 1.49
N ASP A 167 10.19 4.38 1.34
CA ASP A 167 11.08 5.02 2.32
C ASP A 167 10.68 6.49 2.57
N ALA A 168 10.41 7.24 1.51
CA ALA A 168 9.98 8.64 1.63
C ALA A 168 8.60 8.77 2.33
N GLU A 169 7.67 7.86 2.04
CA GLU A 169 6.37 7.85 2.70
C GLU A 169 6.47 7.37 4.16
N TYR A 170 7.40 6.46 4.48
CA TYR A 170 7.65 6.03 5.86
C TYR A 170 8.00 7.23 6.75
N GLU A 171 8.91 8.10 6.31
CA GLU A 171 9.31 9.28 7.08
C GLU A 171 8.14 10.24 7.30
N ARG A 172 7.24 10.38 6.32
CA ARG A 172 5.99 11.16 6.48
C ARG A 172 5.03 10.53 7.48
N VAL A 173 4.82 9.21 7.41
CA VAL A 173 3.98 8.46 8.34
C VAL A 173 4.54 8.55 9.76
N LYS A 174 5.84 8.30 9.93
CA LYS A 174 6.54 8.39 11.20
C LYS A 174 6.36 9.76 11.85
N ALA A 175 6.64 10.84 11.12
CA ALA A 175 6.47 12.20 11.63
C ALA A 175 5.00 12.47 12.04
N ALA A 176 4.04 11.97 11.29
CA ALA A 176 2.62 12.16 11.62
C ALA A 176 2.19 11.36 12.86
N LEU A 177 2.69 10.13 13.03
CA LEU A 177 2.41 9.31 14.22
C LEU A 177 3.08 9.88 15.47
N GLU A 178 4.31 10.38 15.37
CA GLU A 178 5.01 11.06 16.47
C GLU A 178 4.25 12.30 16.96
N LEU A 179 3.54 13.01 16.07
CA LEU A 179 2.66 14.12 16.46
C LEU A 179 1.40 13.66 17.22
N GLN A 180 0.90 12.45 16.94
CA GLN A 180 -0.21 11.87 17.69
C GLN A 180 0.25 11.28 19.04
N HIS A 181 1.55 11.00 19.20
CA HIS A 181 2.14 10.45 20.41
C HIS A 181 3.29 11.33 20.97
N PRO A 182 2.98 12.53 21.50
CA PRO A 182 4.00 13.45 22.01
C PRO A 182 4.76 12.94 23.26
N GLY A 183 4.40 11.77 23.80
CA GLY A 183 5.02 11.16 24.98
C GLY A 183 6.44 10.62 24.78
N ARG A 184 6.94 10.56 23.53
CA ARG A 184 8.27 10.01 23.18
C ARG A 184 9.41 11.04 23.21
N GLN A 185 9.29 12.13 23.97
CA GLN A 185 10.43 12.98 24.35
C GLN A 185 10.90 12.60 25.77
N GLY A 186 11.77 11.59 25.84
CA GLY A 186 12.39 11.13 27.08
C GLY A 186 13.60 10.25 26.80
#